data_AF-A0A7J7MQV4-F1
#
_entry.id   AF-A0A7J7MQV4-F1
#
_cell.length_a   1.000
_cell.length_b   1.000
_cell.length_c   1.000
_cell.angle_alpha   90.00
_cell.angle_beta   90.00
_cell.angle_gamma   90.00
#
_symmetry.space_group_name_H-M   'P 1'
#
loop_
_entity.id
_entity.type
_entity.pdbx_description
1 polymer ?
#
loop_
_entity_poly.entity_id
_entity_poly.type
_entity_poly.pdbx_seq_one_letter_code
_entity_poly.pdbx_strand_id
1 'polypeptide(L)'
;MYSKVLSSVLTSMQVWSETRLLDYHESFHKGTVGFMENLLPFALSVAKILDEDISNLERGNGVEDSARSRVVYFIKSSVRNALSKMLEIGGNSMIVEAEDEKASEGLLRLAKETEELATKEMKNLSPIRNRWHPIAVGVAAMTLHNFYGTVLKEYLTEVSTLSNEVIGVLQRAGRLEKVLIQMVVEDSVDCEDGGMGDGAL
;
A
#
# COMPACT_ATOMS: atom_id res chain seq x y z
N MET A 1 33.39 4.15 22.42
CA MET A 1 33.50 4.92 21.16
C MET A 1 32.94 4.12 19.99
N TYR A 2 33.37 2.86 19.81
CA TYR A 2 32.82 1.96 18.78
C TYR A 2 31.29 1.77 18.83
N SER A 3 30.70 1.60 20.01
CA SER A 3 29.24 1.49 20.17
C SER A 3 28.47 2.72 19.66
N LYS A 4 28.97 3.93 19.94
CA LYS A 4 28.37 5.18 19.45
C LYS A 4 28.45 5.32 17.93
N VAL A 5 29.58 4.93 17.34
CA VAL A 5 29.75 4.94 15.88
C VAL A 5 28.82 3.91 15.23
N LEU A 6 28.74 2.70 15.78
CA LEU A 6 27.85 1.66 15.29
C LEU A 6 26.38 2.09 15.35
N SER A 7 25.93 2.61 16.50
CA SER A 7 24.56 3.12 16.67
C SER A 7 24.23 4.24 15.68
N SER A 8 25.17 5.17 15.45
CA SER A 8 25.00 6.24 14.46
C SER A 8 24.88 5.70 13.02
N VAL A 9 25.71 4.70 12.66
CA VAL A 9 25.65 4.05 11.34
C VAL A 9 24.34 3.30 11.15
N LEU A 10 23.92 2.52 12.15
CA LEU A 10 22.65 1.78 12.12
C LEU A 10 21.45 2.74 12.03
N THR A 11 21.46 3.84 12.76
CA THR A 11 20.41 4.87 12.67
C THR A 11 20.34 5.46 11.25
N SER A 12 21.49 5.74 10.63
CA SER A 12 21.54 6.26 9.26
C SER A 12 21.01 5.25 8.25
N MET A 13 21.34 3.96 8.42
CA MET A 13 20.82 2.87 7.61
C MET A 13 19.31 2.68 7.80
N GLN A 14 18.82 2.81 9.05
CA GLN A 14 17.40 2.74 9.37
C GLN A 14 16.64 3.82 8.60
N VAL A 15 17.02 5.09 8.76
CA VAL A 15 16.37 6.23 8.10
C VAL A 15 16.38 6.07 6.58
N TRP A 16 17.50 5.64 6.00
CA TRP A 16 17.59 5.40 4.55
C TRP A 16 16.63 4.30 4.08
N SER A 17 16.57 3.19 4.82
CA SER A 17 15.70 2.06 4.47
C SER A 17 14.21 2.42 4.62
N GLU A 18 13.83 3.08 5.71
CA GLU A 18 12.46 3.51 5.97
C GLU A 18 11.99 4.54 4.95
N THR A 19 12.83 5.50 4.57
CA THR A 19 12.48 6.50 3.55
C THR A 19 12.09 5.84 2.22
N ARG A 20 12.83 4.80 1.80
CA ARG A 20 12.51 4.05 0.58
C ARG A 20 11.26 3.18 0.72
N LEU A 21 11.02 2.60 1.89
CA LEU A 21 9.82 1.80 2.16
C LEU A 21 8.57 2.69 2.29
N LEU A 22 8.69 3.94 2.74
CA LEU A 22 7.57 4.87 2.84
C LEU A 22 7.06 5.38 1.49
N ASP A 23 7.91 5.36 0.45
CA ASP A 23 7.53 5.65 -0.93
C ASP A 23 8.10 4.62 -1.90
N TYR A 24 7.82 3.34 -1.66
CA TYR A 24 8.36 2.24 -2.47
C TYR A 24 7.85 2.26 -3.91
N HIS A 25 6.68 2.83 -4.18
CA HIS A 25 6.16 3.00 -5.54
C HIS A 25 7.04 3.91 -6.41
N GLU A 26 7.71 4.89 -5.82
CA GLU A 26 8.68 5.76 -6.48
C GLU A 26 10.11 5.21 -6.35
N SER A 27 10.45 4.69 -5.17
CA SER A 27 11.80 4.23 -4.86
C SER A 27 12.19 2.94 -5.59
N PHE A 28 11.21 2.12 -5.98
CA PHE A 28 11.43 0.86 -6.68
C PHE A 28 10.65 0.80 -8.00
N HIS A 29 11.38 0.51 -9.07
CA HIS A 29 10.84 0.29 -10.42
C HIS A 29 10.96 -1.19 -10.78
N LYS A 30 10.44 -1.62 -11.93
CA LYS A 30 10.36 -3.04 -12.33
C LYS A 30 11.68 -3.84 -12.20
N GLY A 31 12.85 -3.18 -12.25
CA GLY A 31 14.15 -3.82 -12.06
C GLY A 31 14.65 -3.89 -10.62
N THR A 32 14.03 -3.17 -9.68
CA THR A 32 14.46 -3.08 -8.28
C THR A 32 13.45 -3.58 -7.26
N VAL A 33 12.27 -4.06 -7.69
CA VAL A 33 11.26 -4.66 -6.79
C VAL A 33 11.85 -5.82 -5.96
N GLY A 34 12.72 -6.64 -6.53
CA GLY A 34 13.41 -7.70 -5.76
C GLY A 34 14.35 -7.17 -4.64
N PHE A 35 14.79 -5.91 -4.70
CA PHE A 35 15.52 -5.31 -3.56
C PHE A 35 14.59 -4.96 -2.41
N MET A 36 13.33 -4.61 -2.69
CA MET A 36 12.31 -4.33 -1.67
C MET A 36 12.06 -5.55 -0.76
N GLU A 37 12.15 -6.77 -1.32
CA GLU A 37 12.02 -8.05 -0.60
C GLU A 37 13.05 -8.23 0.52
N ASN A 38 14.25 -7.67 0.33
CA ASN A 38 15.35 -7.77 1.28
C ASN A 38 15.44 -6.53 2.17
N LEU A 39 14.94 -5.39 1.70
CA LEU A 39 14.99 -4.14 2.45
C LEU A 39 14.06 -4.14 3.67
N LEU A 40 12.87 -4.74 3.59
CA LEU A 40 11.99 -4.81 4.75
C LEU A 40 12.59 -5.64 5.90
N PRO A 41 13.04 -6.89 5.71
CA PRO A 41 13.70 -7.65 6.78
C PRO A 41 14.93 -6.93 7.34
N PHE A 42 15.69 -6.23 6.48
CA PHE A 42 16.81 -5.39 6.90
C PHE A 42 16.36 -4.24 7.82
N ALA A 43 15.39 -3.42 7.40
CA ALA A 43 14.87 -2.30 8.18
C ALA A 43 14.26 -2.75 9.51
N LEU A 44 13.58 -3.90 9.53
CA LEU A 44 13.05 -4.47 10.77
C LEU A 44 14.17 -4.98 11.69
N SER A 45 15.23 -5.57 11.14
CA SER A 45 16.37 -6.07 11.92
C SER A 45 17.20 -4.93 12.51
N VAL A 46 17.46 -3.88 11.73
CA VAL A 46 18.16 -2.68 12.21
C VAL A 46 17.33 -1.97 13.29
N ALA A 47 16.00 -1.84 13.09
CA ALA A 47 15.11 -1.31 14.13
C ALA A 47 15.16 -2.14 15.41
N LYS A 48 15.13 -3.48 15.30
CA LYS A 48 15.24 -4.37 16.47
C LYS A 48 16.56 -4.17 17.20
N ILE A 49 17.69 -4.13 16.49
CA ILE A 49 19.00 -3.92 17.12
C ILE A 49 19.06 -2.57 17.84
N LEU A 50 18.52 -1.51 17.23
CA LEU A 50 18.45 -0.18 17.85
C LEU A 50 17.51 -0.12 19.06
N ASP A 51 16.42 -0.90 19.05
CA ASP A 51 15.45 -1.00 20.15
C ASP A 51 15.96 -1.88 21.29
N GLU A 52 16.67 -2.98 20.97
CA GLU A 52 17.36 -3.88 21.89
C GLU A 52 18.54 -3.19 22.60
N ASP A 53 19.24 -2.26 21.94
CA ASP A 53 20.28 -1.42 22.58
C ASP A 53 19.69 -0.44 23.63
N ILE A 54 18.37 -0.20 23.60
CA ILE A 54 17.63 0.66 24.56
C ILE A 54 16.87 -0.16 25.61
N SER A 55 16.50 -1.41 25.31
CA SER A 55 15.60 -2.23 26.13
C SER A 55 16.14 -3.62 26.44
N ASN A 56 17.25 -3.69 27.18
CA ASN A 56 17.48 -4.82 28.09
C ASN A 56 16.46 -4.74 29.25
N LEU A 57 15.17 -5.06 29.00
CA LEU A 57 14.22 -5.64 29.95
C LEU A 57 12.81 -5.66 29.31
N GLU A 58 12.28 -6.86 29.12
CA GLU A 58 10.85 -7.18 28.94
C GLU A 58 10.13 -6.73 27.66
N ARG A 59 9.78 -7.72 26.81
CA ARG A 59 8.39 -8.09 26.47
C ARG A 59 8.34 -8.78 25.10
N GLY A 60 8.37 -10.11 25.12
CA GLY A 60 8.27 -11.01 23.96
C GLY A 60 6.90 -11.05 23.25
N ASN A 61 6.12 -9.96 23.29
CA ASN A 61 4.82 -9.87 22.60
C ASN A 61 4.55 -8.50 21.93
N GLY A 62 5.45 -7.51 22.08
CA GLY A 62 5.29 -6.16 21.49
C GLY A 62 6.06 -5.95 20.18
N VAL A 63 7.11 -6.74 19.93
CA VAL A 63 8.01 -6.57 18.79
C VAL A 63 7.34 -7.00 17.47
N GLU A 64 6.55 -8.06 17.49
CA GLU A 64 5.81 -8.55 16.31
C GLU A 64 4.67 -7.59 15.93
N ASP A 65 3.99 -7.01 16.92
CA ASP A 65 2.96 -6.00 16.71
C ASP A 65 3.56 -4.67 16.22
N SER A 66 4.75 -4.29 16.72
CA SER A 66 5.53 -3.16 16.21
C SER A 66 5.98 -3.34 14.76
N ALA A 67 6.49 -4.53 14.41
CA ALA A 67 6.86 -4.85 13.03
C ALA A 67 5.65 -4.85 12.09
N ARG A 68 4.53 -5.45 12.50
CA ARG A 68 3.25 -5.42 11.79
C ARG A 68 2.78 -3.99 11.57
N SER A 69 2.78 -3.17 12.62
CA SER A 69 2.38 -1.76 12.56
C SER A 69 3.25 -0.96 11.58
N ARG A 70 4.57 -1.18 11.58
CA ARG A 70 5.49 -0.55 10.62
C ARG A 70 5.21 -0.97 9.17
N VAL A 71 4.99 -2.26 8.91
CA VAL A 71 4.63 -2.75 7.56
C VAL A 71 3.34 -2.10 7.08
N VAL A 72 2.30 -2.10 7.92
CA VAL A 72 1.02 -1.44 7.64
C VAL A 72 1.23 0.04 7.33
N TYR A 73 2.10 0.71 8.08
CA TYR A 73 2.42 2.12 7.88
C TYR A 73 3.14 2.38 6.55
N PHE A 74 4.13 1.57 6.19
CA PHE A 74 4.84 1.70 4.90
C PHE A 74 3.90 1.54 3.70
N ILE A 75 3.02 0.52 3.74
CA ILE A 75 2.02 0.28 2.70
C ILE A 75 1.09 1.49 2.57
N LYS A 76 0.48 1.90 3.69
CA LYS A 76 -0.43 3.04 3.73
C LYS A 76 0.22 4.32 3.22
N SER A 77 1.45 4.59 3.63
CA SER A 77 2.21 5.77 3.22
C SER A 77 2.44 5.75 1.71
N SER A 78 3.02 4.67 1.18
CA SER A 78 3.41 4.64 -0.23
C SER A 78 2.20 4.60 -1.17
N VAL A 79 1.14 3.86 -0.82
CA VAL A 79 -0.12 3.86 -1.59
C VAL A 79 -0.70 5.28 -1.66
N ARG A 80 -0.75 5.98 -0.52
CA ARG A 80 -1.26 7.36 -0.49
C ARG A 80 -0.38 8.31 -1.30
N ASN A 81 0.94 8.20 -1.19
CA ASN A 81 1.85 9.02 -1.99
C ASN A 81 1.65 8.79 -3.49
N ALA A 82 1.47 7.53 -3.91
CA ALA A 82 1.21 7.19 -5.31
C ALA A 82 -0.12 7.81 -5.80
N LEU A 83 -1.19 7.70 -5.01
CA LEU A 83 -2.51 8.27 -5.33
C LEU A 83 -2.51 9.80 -5.34
N SER A 84 -1.83 10.45 -4.38
CA SER A 84 -1.70 11.92 -4.36
C SER A 84 -0.99 12.43 -5.61
N LYS A 85 0.11 11.77 -6.02
CA LYS A 85 0.83 12.12 -7.26
C LYS A 85 -0.05 11.95 -8.50
N MET A 86 -0.88 10.90 -8.54
CA MET A 86 -1.85 10.69 -9.63
C MET A 86 -2.87 11.84 -9.72
N LEU A 87 -3.40 12.30 -8.57
CA LEU A 87 -4.27 13.48 -8.54
C LEU A 87 -3.58 14.75 -9.04
N GLU A 88 -2.35 15.00 -8.62
CA GLU A 88 -1.60 16.20 -9.00
C GLU A 88 -1.28 16.24 -10.50
N ILE A 89 -0.84 15.11 -11.08
CA ILE A 89 -0.58 14.98 -12.52
C ILE A 89 -1.88 15.17 -13.31
N GLY A 90 -2.98 14.59 -12.82
CA GLY A 90 -4.29 14.71 -13.43
C GLY A 90 -4.91 16.11 -13.32
N GLY A 91 -4.59 16.87 -12.25
CA GLY A 91 -5.12 18.21 -11.97
C GLY A 91 -4.47 19.32 -12.81
N ASN A 92 -3.20 19.16 -13.20
CA ASN A 92 -2.46 20.19 -13.94
C ASN A 92 -2.87 20.38 -15.41
N SER A 93 -3.72 19.51 -15.97
CA SER A 93 -4.01 19.47 -17.42
C SER A 93 -5.30 20.20 -17.86
N MET A 94 -5.95 21.00 -17.01
CA MET A 94 -7.36 21.31 -17.30
C MET A 94 -7.76 22.74 -16.92
N ILE A 95 -7.69 23.64 -17.89
CA ILE A 95 -8.31 24.97 -17.84
C ILE A 95 -9.45 24.98 -18.89
N VAL A 96 -10.63 25.40 -18.43
CA VAL A 96 -11.91 25.68 -19.14
C VAL A 96 -12.85 24.48 -19.39
N GLU A 97 -14.14 24.71 -19.04
CA GLU A 97 -15.38 23.93 -19.24
C GLU A 97 -15.95 23.09 -18.06
N ALA A 98 -17.29 22.94 -18.09
CA ALA A 98 -18.26 22.84 -16.98
C ALA A 98 -17.89 21.91 -15.81
N GLU A 99 -18.09 22.42 -14.59
CA GLU A 99 -17.60 21.83 -13.34
C GLU A 99 -18.05 20.38 -13.13
N ASP A 100 -19.30 20.02 -13.45
CA ASP A 100 -19.86 18.67 -13.24
C ASP A 100 -19.29 17.61 -14.20
N GLU A 101 -19.17 17.92 -15.49
CA GLU A 101 -18.68 16.96 -16.51
C GLU A 101 -17.19 16.69 -16.31
N LYS A 102 -16.43 17.74 -15.98
CA LYS A 102 -15.01 17.67 -15.66
C LYS A 102 -14.73 16.92 -14.35
N ALA A 103 -15.55 17.13 -13.31
CA ALA A 103 -15.46 16.36 -12.08
C ALA A 103 -15.72 14.87 -12.33
N SER A 104 -16.72 14.56 -13.15
CA SER A 104 -17.05 13.19 -13.56
C SER A 104 -15.90 12.51 -14.32
N GLU A 105 -15.30 13.21 -15.29
CA GLU A 105 -14.12 12.73 -16.02
C GLU A 105 -12.93 12.50 -15.07
N GLY A 106 -12.69 13.42 -14.15
CA GLY A 106 -11.66 13.31 -13.12
C GLY A 106 -11.82 12.05 -12.27
N LEU A 107 -13.05 11.75 -11.82
CA LEU A 107 -13.35 10.55 -11.04
C LEU A 107 -13.24 9.25 -11.86
N LEU A 108 -13.63 9.28 -13.14
CA LEU A 108 -13.47 8.14 -14.05
C LEU A 108 -12.00 7.78 -14.25
N ARG A 109 -11.16 8.80 -14.47
CA ARG A 109 -9.71 8.64 -14.56
C ARG A 109 -9.13 8.13 -13.25
N LEU A 110 -9.51 8.74 -12.12
CA LEU A 110 -9.02 8.34 -10.80
C LEU A 110 -9.34 6.87 -10.50
N ALA A 111 -10.55 6.42 -10.81
CA ALA A 111 -10.95 5.03 -10.63
C ALA A 111 -10.10 4.07 -11.49
N LYS A 112 -9.78 4.47 -12.72
CA LYS A 112 -8.90 3.69 -13.61
C LYS A 112 -7.47 3.63 -13.08
N GLU A 113 -6.92 4.75 -12.64
CA GLU A 113 -5.56 4.80 -12.09
C GLU A 113 -5.47 4.01 -10.77
N THR A 114 -6.50 4.06 -9.94
CA THR A 114 -6.59 3.26 -8.71
C THR A 114 -6.65 1.76 -9.02
N GLU A 115 -7.35 1.36 -10.09
CA GLU A 115 -7.36 -0.03 -10.56
C GLU A 115 -5.97 -0.46 -11.07
N GLU A 116 -5.31 0.38 -11.86
CA GLU A 116 -3.94 0.11 -12.33
C GLU A 116 -2.96 -0.02 -11.15
N LEU A 117 -3.09 0.85 -10.14
CA LEU A 117 -2.31 0.76 -8.91
C LEU A 117 -2.61 -0.51 -8.12
N ALA A 118 -3.88 -0.91 -8.00
CA ALA A 118 -4.29 -2.18 -7.39
C ALA A 118 -3.63 -3.39 -8.06
N THR A 119 -3.62 -3.44 -9.39
CA THR A 119 -2.96 -4.53 -10.13
C THR A 119 -1.43 -4.49 -9.99
N LYS A 120 -0.84 -3.29 -9.89
CA LYS A 120 0.60 -3.11 -9.64
C LYS A 120 0.95 -3.59 -8.24
N GLU A 121 0.12 -3.30 -7.24
CA GLU A 121 0.28 -3.76 -5.87
C GLU A 121 0.24 -5.28 -5.77
N MET A 122 -0.73 -5.93 -6.41
CA MET A 122 -0.74 -7.40 -6.45
C MET A 122 0.54 -7.97 -7.02
N LYS A 123 1.06 -7.40 -8.12
CA LYS A 123 2.30 -7.87 -8.75
C LYS A 123 3.53 -7.59 -7.90
N ASN A 124 3.59 -6.42 -7.27
CA ASN A 124 4.71 -5.99 -6.44
C ASN A 124 4.75 -6.76 -5.13
N LEU A 125 3.59 -7.07 -4.53
CA LEU A 125 3.49 -7.78 -3.27
C LEU A 125 3.49 -9.30 -3.45
N SER A 126 3.11 -9.83 -4.63
CA SER A 126 3.11 -11.26 -4.93
C SER A 126 4.44 -11.98 -4.59
N PRO A 127 5.63 -11.52 -5.04
CA PRO A 127 6.88 -12.19 -4.71
C PRO A 127 7.33 -11.95 -3.26
N ILE A 128 6.72 -10.99 -2.57
CA ILE A 128 7.13 -10.48 -1.25
C ILE A 128 6.15 -10.89 -0.14
N ARG A 129 4.99 -11.46 -0.49
CA ARG A 129 3.86 -11.76 0.38
C ARG A 129 4.22 -12.65 1.58
N ASN A 130 5.20 -13.55 1.42
CA ASN A 130 5.66 -14.42 2.51
C ASN A 130 6.61 -13.72 3.50
N ARG A 131 7.23 -12.60 3.10
CA ARG A 131 8.17 -11.83 3.94
C ARG A 131 7.52 -10.60 4.55
N TRP A 132 6.52 -10.05 3.88
CA TRP A 132 5.69 -8.99 4.42
C TRP A 132 4.55 -9.62 5.22
N HIS A 133 3.92 -8.85 6.11
CA HIS A 133 2.89 -9.40 6.99
C HIS A 133 1.74 -10.00 6.15
N PRO A 134 1.11 -11.13 6.54
CA PRO A 134 -0.02 -11.77 5.84
C PRO A 134 -1.26 -10.91 5.56
N ILE A 135 -1.26 -9.65 5.98
CA ILE A 135 -2.36 -8.69 5.77
C ILE A 135 -1.98 -7.59 4.78
N ALA A 136 -0.78 -7.65 4.18
CA ALA A 136 -0.23 -6.56 3.38
C ALA A 136 -1.12 -6.20 2.19
N VAL A 137 -1.58 -7.20 1.43
CA VAL A 137 -2.48 -7.00 0.29
C VAL A 137 -3.83 -6.46 0.74
N GLY A 138 -4.39 -6.99 1.84
CA GLY A 138 -5.61 -6.48 2.46
C GLY A 138 -5.51 -5.01 2.90
N VAL A 139 -4.37 -4.61 3.46
CA VAL A 139 -4.10 -3.22 3.86
C VAL A 139 -4.01 -2.31 2.63
N ALA A 140 -3.35 -2.75 1.57
CA ALA A 140 -3.27 -1.99 0.31
C ALA A 140 -4.67 -1.81 -0.29
N ALA A 141 -5.45 -2.90 -0.42
CA ALA A 141 -6.81 -2.87 -0.96
C ALA A 141 -7.74 -1.94 -0.17
N MET A 142 -7.69 -2.00 1.17
CA MET A 142 -8.47 -1.12 2.04
C MET A 142 -8.03 0.35 1.94
N THR A 143 -6.73 0.59 1.78
CA THR A 143 -6.20 1.96 1.61
C THR A 143 -6.66 2.56 0.28
N LEU A 144 -6.61 1.79 -0.80
CA LEU A 144 -7.13 2.17 -2.12
C LEU A 144 -8.64 2.42 -2.08
N HIS A 145 -9.41 1.52 -1.45
CA HIS A 145 -10.84 1.65 -1.27
C HIS A 145 -11.21 2.95 -0.53
N ASN A 146 -10.58 3.19 0.62
CA ASN A 146 -10.87 4.38 1.43
C ASN A 146 -10.50 5.68 0.72
N PHE A 147 -9.39 5.69 -0.02
CA PHE A 147 -8.98 6.88 -0.77
C PHE A 147 -10.02 7.23 -1.85
N TYR A 148 -10.31 6.29 -2.75
CA TYR A 148 -11.28 6.54 -3.82
C TYR A 148 -12.67 6.79 -3.28
N GLY A 149 -13.11 6.02 -2.26
CA GLY A 149 -14.41 6.18 -1.63
C GLY A 149 -14.61 7.55 -0.98
N THR A 150 -13.55 8.15 -0.43
CA THR A 150 -13.62 9.51 0.13
C THR A 150 -13.88 10.53 -0.97
N VAL A 151 -13.11 10.47 -2.07
CA VAL A 151 -13.26 11.38 -3.22
C VAL A 151 -14.62 11.19 -3.91
N LEU A 152 -15.04 9.94 -4.10
CA LEU A 152 -16.35 9.61 -4.67
C LEU A 152 -17.49 10.16 -3.80
N LYS A 153 -17.38 10.01 -2.47
CA LYS A 153 -18.40 10.50 -1.55
C LYS A 153 -18.53 12.03 -1.64
N GLU A 154 -17.41 12.76 -1.69
CA GLU A 154 -17.40 14.21 -1.84
C GLU A 154 -18.08 14.64 -3.14
N TYR A 155 -17.70 14.05 -4.28
CA TYR A 155 -18.36 14.29 -5.56
C TYR A 155 -19.88 14.05 -5.50
N LEU A 156 -20.32 12.93 -4.92
CA LEU A 156 -21.75 12.61 -4.81
C LEU A 156 -22.53 13.57 -3.90
N THR A 157 -21.87 14.32 -3.02
CA THR A 157 -22.55 15.35 -2.20
C THR A 157 -22.88 16.61 -3.00
N GLU A 158 -22.17 16.85 -4.10
CA GLU A 158 -22.37 18.01 -4.99
C GLU A 158 -23.36 17.70 -6.12
N VAL A 159 -23.53 16.41 -6.46
CA VAL A 159 -24.44 15.95 -7.50
C VAL A 159 -25.91 16.10 -7.06
N SER A 160 -26.66 16.92 -7.80
CA SER A 160 -28.10 17.15 -7.55
C SER A 160 -29.03 16.30 -8.42
N THR A 161 -28.54 15.78 -9.57
CA THR A 161 -29.33 14.97 -10.50
C THR A 161 -28.55 13.75 -10.99
N LEU A 162 -29.24 12.63 -11.19
CA LEU A 162 -28.62 11.41 -11.70
C LEU A 162 -28.48 11.47 -13.22
N SER A 163 -27.34 11.98 -13.70
CA SER A 163 -27.01 12.06 -15.13
C SER A 163 -26.29 10.81 -15.64
N ASN A 164 -26.08 10.71 -16.96
CA ASN A 164 -25.34 9.58 -17.55
C ASN A 164 -23.88 9.54 -17.09
N GLU A 165 -23.29 10.70 -16.84
CA GLU A 165 -21.91 10.87 -16.38
C GLU A 165 -21.77 10.31 -14.95
N VAL A 166 -22.70 10.66 -14.06
CA VAL A 166 -22.78 10.11 -12.70
C VAL A 166 -22.96 8.60 -12.72
N ILE A 167 -23.84 8.08 -13.60
CA ILE A 167 -24.01 6.63 -13.79
C ILE A 167 -22.69 5.99 -14.25
N GLY A 168 -21.96 6.62 -15.17
CA GLY A 168 -20.65 6.16 -15.63
C GLY A 168 -19.62 6.08 -14.50
N VAL A 169 -19.57 7.11 -13.64
CA VAL A 169 -18.72 7.14 -12.44
C VAL A 169 -19.06 5.99 -11.50
N LEU A 170 -20.33 5.78 -11.16
CA LEU A 170 -20.78 4.69 -10.28
C LEU A 170 -20.49 3.31 -10.87
N GLN A 171 -20.69 3.11 -12.17
CA GLN A 171 -20.34 1.87 -12.84
C GLN A 171 -18.84 1.59 -12.81
N ARG A 172 -18.01 2.63 -12.93
CA ARG A 172 -16.55 2.52 -12.84
C ARG A 172 -16.11 2.20 -11.40
N ALA A 173 -16.72 2.85 -10.40
CA ALA A 173 -16.53 2.57 -8.99
C ALA A 173 -16.82 1.09 -8.66
N GLY A 174 -17.94 0.56 -9.15
CA GLY A 174 -18.29 -0.86 -8.97
C GLY A 174 -17.31 -1.84 -9.64
N ARG A 175 -16.64 -1.43 -10.73
CA ARG A 175 -15.54 -2.23 -11.32
C ARG A 175 -14.30 -2.21 -10.44
N LEU A 176 -13.93 -1.04 -9.93
CA LEU A 176 -12.80 -0.91 -9.01
C LEU A 176 -13.03 -1.77 -7.75
N GLU A 177 -14.23 -1.73 -7.17
CA GLU A 177 -14.58 -2.56 -6.01
C GLU A 177 -14.37 -4.06 -6.27
N LYS A 178 -14.77 -4.56 -7.43
CA LYS A 178 -14.53 -5.97 -7.82
C LYS A 178 -13.04 -6.31 -7.85
N VAL A 179 -12.21 -5.42 -8.39
CA VAL A 179 -10.75 -5.63 -8.42
C VAL A 179 -10.17 -5.64 -7.01
N LEU A 180 -10.60 -4.73 -6.14
CA LEU A 180 -10.14 -4.70 -4.75
C LEU A 180 -10.59 -5.93 -3.96
N ILE A 181 -11.81 -6.43 -4.19
CA ILE A 181 -12.26 -7.71 -3.61
C ILE A 181 -11.39 -8.86 -4.11
N GLN A 182 -11.10 -8.91 -5.41
CA GLN A 182 -10.23 -9.93 -5.98
C GLN A 182 -8.82 -9.91 -5.38
N MET A 183 -8.24 -8.73 -5.12
CA MET A 183 -6.97 -8.62 -4.39
C MET A 183 -7.01 -9.36 -3.06
N VAL A 184 -8.09 -9.17 -2.28
CA VAL A 184 -8.22 -9.76 -0.94
C VAL A 184 -8.53 -11.26 -1.02
N VAL A 185 -9.31 -11.68 -2.00
CA VAL A 185 -9.63 -13.10 -2.20
C VAL A 185 -8.40 -13.89 -2.65
N GLU A 186 -7.67 -13.43 -3.67
CA GLU A 186 -6.46 -14.13 -4.15
C GLU A 186 -5.35 -14.18 -3.10
N ASP A 187 -5.30 -13.22 -2.18
CA ASP A 187 -4.39 -13.23 -1.04
C ASP A 187 -4.73 -14.31 0.00
N SER A 188 -6.02 -14.65 0.17
CA SER A 188 -6.46 -15.62 1.16
C SER A 188 -6.38 -17.08 0.69
N VAL A 189 -6.51 -17.35 -0.61
CA VAL A 189 -6.46 -18.72 -1.16
C VAL A 189 -5.05 -19.33 -1.13
N ASP A 190 -4.01 -18.49 -1.15
CA ASP A 190 -2.61 -18.93 -1.07
C ASP A 190 -2.10 -19.13 0.37
N CYS A 191 -2.95 -18.90 1.38
CA CYS A 191 -2.63 -19.17 2.79
C CYS A 191 -2.96 -20.61 3.23
N GLU A 192 -3.52 -21.43 2.33
CA GLU A 192 -4.04 -22.77 2.64
C GLU A 192 -3.26 -23.88 1.91
N ASP A 193 -1.95 -23.98 2.13
CA ASP A 193 -1.25 -25.26 1.90
C ASP A 193 0.00 -25.41 2.79
N GLY A 194 -0.14 -26.23 3.82
CA GLY A 194 0.95 -26.56 4.74
C GLY A 194 0.46 -27.26 6.00
N GLY A 195 -0.44 -28.25 5.88
CA GLY A 195 -1.08 -28.84 7.04
C GLY A 195 -1.67 -30.23 6.85
N MET A 196 -0.79 -31.23 6.73
CA MET A 196 -0.93 -32.62 7.23
C MET A 196 -2.06 -33.54 6.71
N GLY A 197 -1.62 -34.53 5.93
CA GLY A 197 -2.26 -35.83 5.64
C GLY A 197 -1.52 -36.44 4.45
N ASP A 198 -0.86 -37.58 4.47
CA ASP A 198 -1.20 -38.81 5.17
C ASP A 198 0.06 -39.61 5.53
N GLY A 199 0.02 -40.23 6.72
CA GLY A 199 0.74 -41.45 6.94
C GLY A 199 0.03 -42.59 6.19
N ALA A 200 0.75 -43.27 5.30
CA ALA A 200 0.51 -44.68 4.99
C ALA A 200 1.71 -45.27 4.25
N LEU A 201 2.20 -46.36 4.85
CA LEU A 201 3.18 -47.38 4.38
C LEU A 201 4.64 -47.18 4.77
#